data_AF-A0AAC9JNM0-F1
#
_entry.id   AF-A0AAC9JNM0-F1
#
_cell.length_a   1.000
_cell.length_b   1.000
_cell.length_c   1.000
_cell.angle_alpha   90.00
_cell.angle_beta   90.00
_cell.angle_gamma   90.00
#
_symmetry.space_group_name_H-M   'P 1'
#
loop_
_entity.id
_entity.type
_entity.pdbx_description
1 polymer ?
#
loop_
_entity_poly.entity_id
_entity_poly.type
_entity_poly.pdbx_seq_one_letter_code
_entity_poly.pdbx_strand_id
1 'polypeptide(L)'
;MMVKNALACATALLLGACSADVGGTAFVNDRSVTVHAGTSEPVLGPDGRCTADASLNPATGGPAGIALGMTECALVGLKGQPTDVLIGESGKGQREVQVLYQEPSGKKLYLFTDNRLTRVVE
;
A
#
# COMPACT_ATOMS: atom_id res chain seq x y z
N MET A 1 -15.83 61.56 -5.45
CA MET A 1 -17.19 60.98 -5.54
C MET A 1 -17.04 59.48 -5.27
N MET A 2 -17.02 59.03 -4.02
CA MET A 2 -18.17 58.59 -3.19
C MET A 2 -19.11 57.63 -3.93
N VAL A 3 -19.04 56.34 -3.61
CA VAL A 3 -20.16 55.59 -2.98
C VAL A 3 -19.57 54.50 -2.08
N LYS A 4 -19.94 54.58 -0.80
CA LYS A 4 -19.72 53.60 0.27
C LYS A 4 -20.85 52.58 0.20
N ASN A 5 -20.58 51.28 0.10
CA ASN A 5 -21.57 50.26 0.44
C ASN A 5 -21.00 49.31 1.48
N ALA A 6 -21.21 49.69 2.74
CA ALA A 6 -21.12 48.80 3.87
C ALA A 6 -22.28 47.80 3.76
N LEU A 7 -21.97 46.51 3.58
CA LEU A 7 -22.94 45.44 3.77
C LEU A 7 -22.60 44.71 5.06
N ALA A 8 -23.60 44.64 5.92
CA ALA A 8 -23.54 44.32 7.32
C ALA A 8 -23.04 42.89 7.61
N CYS A 9 -22.11 42.79 8.56
CA CYS A 9 -21.69 41.54 9.18
C CYS A 9 -22.51 41.36 10.45
N ALA A 10 -23.52 40.48 10.44
CA ALA A 10 -24.25 40.10 11.65
C ALA A 10 -24.96 38.76 11.45
N THR A 11 -24.29 37.66 11.83
CA THR A 11 -24.98 36.41 12.21
C THR A 11 -24.14 35.70 13.25
N ALA A 12 -24.45 35.95 14.51
CA ALA A 12 -24.12 35.06 15.63
C ALA A 12 -25.45 34.62 16.24
N LEU A 13 -25.80 33.35 16.10
CA LEU A 13 -26.71 32.63 16.99
C LEU A 13 -26.24 31.17 17.07
N LEU A 14 -26.07 30.75 18.31
CA LEU A 14 -25.56 29.48 18.80
C LEU A 14 -26.62 28.37 18.80
N LEU A 15 -26.13 27.15 19.02
CA LEU A 15 -26.78 25.95 19.59
C LEU A 15 -27.42 24.97 18.60
N GLY A 16 -26.90 23.74 18.61
CA GLY A 16 -27.55 22.57 18.06
C GLY A 16 -26.59 21.41 17.85
N ALA A 17 -26.32 20.65 18.91
CA ALA A 17 -25.68 19.36 18.82
C ALA A 17 -26.57 18.38 18.03
N CYS A 18 -26.07 17.85 16.91
CA CYS A 18 -26.58 16.59 16.36
C CYS A 18 -25.58 15.51 16.76
N SER A 19 -25.91 14.81 17.83
CA SER A 19 -25.31 13.55 18.21
C SER A 19 -25.35 12.57 17.04
N ALA A 20 -24.28 11.79 16.93
CA ALA A 20 -24.22 10.61 16.10
C ALA A 20 -25.40 9.67 16.37
N ASP A 21 -26.01 9.15 15.31
CA ASP A 21 -26.35 7.75 15.11
C ASP A 21 -27.11 7.62 13.78
N VAL A 22 -26.38 7.40 12.68
CA VAL A 22 -26.95 6.74 11.51
C VAL A 22 -26.47 5.30 11.54
N GLY A 23 -27.28 4.50 12.22
CA GLY A 23 -27.76 3.23 11.70
C GLY A 23 -26.69 2.34 11.10
N GLY A 24 -26.10 1.52 11.96
CA GLY A 24 -25.52 0.25 11.56
C GLY A 24 -26.55 -0.54 10.76
N THR A 25 -26.40 -0.53 9.44
CA THR A 25 -26.85 -1.62 8.59
C THR A 25 -25.71 -2.62 8.62
N ALA A 26 -25.87 -3.64 9.47
CA ALA A 26 -25.08 -4.85 9.38
C ALA A 26 -25.39 -5.49 8.02
N PHE A 27 -24.65 -5.12 6.98
CA PHE A 27 -24.53 -5.92 5.78
C PHE A 27 -23.61 -7.09 6.12
N VAL A 28 -24.19 -8.12 6.75
CA VAL A 28 -23.58 -9.45 6.75
C VAL A 28 -23.79 -9.99 5.34
N ASN A 29 -22.93 -9.57 4.42
CA ASN A 29 -22.77 -10.25 3.15
C ASN A 29 -21.62 -11.24 3.35
N ASP A 30 -21.97 -12.52 3.51
CA ASP A 30 -21.09 -13.68 3.54
C ASP A 30 -20.49 -13.95 2.14
N ARG A 31 -19.93 -12.91 1.55
CA ARG A 31 -19.05 -12.98 0.38
C ARG A 31 -17.91 -12.05 0.70
N SER A 32 -16.77 -12.66 0.94
CA SER A 32 -15.43 -12.07 1.02
C SER A 32 -15.10 -11.32 -0.27
N VAL A 33 -15.78 -10.19 -0.49
CA VAL A 33 -15.37 -9.15 -1.41
C VAL A 33 -14.77 -8.09 -0.53
N THR A 34 -13.46 -8.21 -0.31
CA THR A 34 -12.64 -7.12 0.19
C THR A 34 -12.83 -5.94 -0.76
N VAL A 35 -13.63 -4.97 -0.33
CA VAL A 35 -13.72 -3.66 -0.98
C VAL A 35 -12.31 -3.08 -0.94
N HIS A 36 -11.57 -3.22 -2.04
CA HIS A 36 -10.34 -2.47 -2.28
C HIS A 36 -10.77 -1.03 -2.50
N ALA A 37 -10.92 -0.28 -1.40
CA ALA A 37 -10.82 1.17 -1.46
C ALA A 37 -9.50 1.45 -2.19
N GLY A 38 -9.56 2.15 -3.32
CA GLY A 38 -8.43 2.29 -4.25
C GLY A 38 -7.16 2.75 -3.53
N THR A 39 -6.28 1.80 -3.24
CA THR A 39 -4.94 2.03 -2.70
C THR A 39 -4.02 1.20 -3.58
N SER A 40 -3.09 1.86 -4.26
CA SER A 40 -2.02 1.15 -4.97
C SER A 40 -1.32 0.23 -3.96
N GLU A 41 -1.13 -1.05 -4.30
CA GLU A 41 -0.35 -1.94 -3.44
C GLU A 41 1.05 -1.33 -3.21
N PRO A 42 1.62 -1.47 -2.00
CA PRO A 42 2.94 -0.95 -1.72
C PRO A 42 3.98 -1.67 -2.61
N VAL A 43 4.86 -0.87 -3.18
CA VAL A 43 5.94 -1.33 -4.07
C VAL A 43 7.29 -1.04 -3.46
N LEU A 44 8.30 -1.82 -3.86
CA LEU A 44 9.67 -1.64 -3.40
C LEU A 44 10.37 -0.53 -4.21
N GLY A 45 10.93 0.43 -3.51
CA GLY A 45 11.81 1.44 -4.08
C GLY A 45 13.22 0.90 -4.34
N PRO A 46 14.02 1.61 -5.17
CA PRO A 46 15.41 1.24 -5.44
C PRO A 46 16.32 1.38 -4.20
N ASP A 47 15.85 2.09 -3.17
CA ASP A 47 16.47 2.18 -1.85
C ASP A 47 16.17 0.97 -0.95
N GLY A 48 15.42 -0.01 -1.46
CA GLY A 48 14.98 -1.19 -0.73
C GLY A 48 13.93 -0.90 0.34
N ARG A 49 13.26 0.25 0.28
CA ARG A 49 12.15 0.59 1.17
C ARG A 49 10.81 0.47 0.46
N CYS A 50 9.79 0.09 1.21
CA CYS A 50 8.42 0.05 0.71
C CYS A 50 7.78 1.43 0.73
N THR A 51 7.00 1.74 -0.30
CA THR A 51 6.16 2.94 -0.33
C THR A 51 5.17 2.91 0.85
N ALA A 52 5.03 4.02 1.56
CA ALA A 52 4.47 4.11 2.91
C ALA A 52 2.96 3.81 3.05
N ASP A 53 2.23 3.50 1.97
CA ASP A 53 0.82 3.09 2.01
C ASP A 53 0.60 1.61 2.34
N ALA A 54 1.65 0.95 2.82
CA ALA A 54 1.48 -0.29 3.55
C ALA A 54 0.78 0.05 4.87
N SER A 55 -0.55 0.13 4.83
CA SER A 55 -1.42 -0.22 5.96
C SER A 55 -1.11 -1.67 6.31
N LEU A 56 0.05 -1.89 6.91
CA LEU A 56 0.45 -3.10 7.58
C LEU A 56 -0.41 -3.10 8.83
N ASN A 57 -1.67 -3.52 8.69
CA ASN A 57 -2.24 -4.28 9.78
C ASN A 57 -1.46 -5.60 9.79
N PRO A 58 -0.54 -5.82 10.74
CA PRO A 58 0.25 -7.05 10.80
C PRO A 58 -0.63 -8.27 11.12
N ALA A 59 -1.92 -8.04 11.39
CA ALA A 59 -2.90 -9.05 11.79
C ALA A 59 -3.55 -9.82 10.62
N THR A 60 -3.42 -9.36 9.37
CA THR A 60 -3.81 -10.16 8.20
C THR A 60 -2.61 -11.00 7.77
N GLY A 61 -2.52 -12.21 8.33
CA GLY A 61 -1.43 -13.16 8.15
C GLY A 61 -0.74 -13.08 6.79
N GLY A 62 0.45 -12.47 6.78
CA GLY A 62 1.35 -12.55 5.65
C GLY A 62 1.71 -14.02 5.36
N PRO A 63 2.22 -14.33 4.16
CA PRO A 63 2.60 -15.69 3.84
C PRO A 63 3.61 -16.22 4.88
N ALA A 64 3.42 -17.46 5.33
CA ALA A 64 4.26 -18.09 6.36
C ALA A 64 5.72 -18.33 5.89
N GLY A 65 6.02 -18.03 4.63
CA GLY A 65 7.33 -18.16 4.01
C GLY A 65 7.35 -17.51 2.62
N ILE A 66 8.46 -17.67 1.91
CA ILE A 66 8.60 -17.14 0.56
C ILE A 66 7.81 -18.02 -0.43
N ALA A 67 6.90 -17.41 -1.18
CA ALA A 67 6.06 -18.10 -2.16
C ALA A 67 5.89 -17.26 -3.43
N LEU A 68 5.79 -17.93 -4.58
CA LEU A 68 5.46 -17.25 -5.84
C LEU A 68 4.12 -16.51 -5.71
N GLY A 69 4.00 -15.36 -6.38
CA GLY A 69 2.85 -14.48 -6.29
C GLY A 69 2.83 -13.56 -5.06
N MET A 70 3.76 -13.69 -4.12
CA MET A 70 3.87 -12.71 -3.01
C MET A 70 4.35 -11.35 -3.51
N THR A 71 4.04 -10.28 -2.76
CA THR A 71 4.46 -8.91 -3.10
C THR A 71 5.90 -8.63 -2.70
N GLU A 72 6.51 -7.62 -3.32
CA GLU A 72 7.87 -7.19 -3.03
C GLU A 72 8.01 -6.79 -1.56
N CYS A 73 7.01 -6.07 -1.04
CA CYS A 73 6.99 -5.63 0.35
C CYS A 73 6.73 -6.75 1.35
N ALA A 74 6.01 -7.81 0.96
CA ALA A 74 5.92 -9.01 1.77
C ALA A 74 7.29 -9.72 1.87
N LEU A 75 8.09 -9.73 0.79
CA LEU A 75 9.45 -10.29 0.81
C LEU A 75 10.34 -9.52 1.79
N VAL A 76 10.33 -8.18 1.70
CA VAL A 76 11.07 -7.31 2.62
C VAL A 76 10.57 -7.44 4.06
N GLY A 77 9.28 -7.61 4.28
CA GLY A 77 8.71 -7.88 5.61
C GLY A 77 9.22 -9.19 6.22
N LEU A 78 9.44 -10.23 5.40
CA LEU A 78 9.93 -11.53 5.86
C LEU A 78 11.47 -11.59 5.99
N LYS A 79 12.21 -10.97 5.07
CA LYS A 79 13.67 -11.08 5.00
C LYS A 79 14.43 -9.86 5.53
N GLY A 80 13.75 -8.74 5.72
CA GLY A 80 14.38 -7.45 6.02
C GLY A 80 14.96 -6.77 4.79
N GLN A 81 15.90 -5.85 5.04
CA GLN A 81 16.49 -4.99 4.01
C GLN A 81 17.25 -5.82 2.95
N PRO A 82 16.97 -5.62 1.64
CA PRO A 82 17.72 -6.27 0.58
C PRO A 82 19.14 -5.72 0.44
N THR A 83 20.03 -6.52 -0.14
CA THR A 83 21.40 -6.12 -0.48
C THR A 83 21.42 -5.16 -1.66
N ASP A 84 20.59 -5.42 -2.67
CA ASP A 84 20.45 -4.59 -3.85
C ASP A 84 19.05 -4.73 -4.45
N VAL A 85 18.58 -3.68 -5.12
CA VAL A 85 17.27 -3.65 -5.80
C VAL A 85 17.44 -3.00 -7.16
N LEU A 86 17.20 -3.79 -8.21
CA LEU A 86 17.17 -3.29 -9.58
C LEU A 86 15.72 -3.22 -10.04
N ILE A 87 15.28 -2.03 -10.47
CA ILE A 87 13.94 -1.80 -11.01
C ILE A 87 14.08 -1.46 -12.48
N GLY A 88 13.30 -2.14 -13.31
CA GLY A 88 13.22 -1.92 -14.74
C GLY A 88 11.82 -2.16 -15.26
N GLU A 89 11.73 -2.22 -16.58
CA GLU A 89 10.50 -2.51 -17.31
C GLU A 89 10.78 -3.67 -18.27
N SER A 90 9.83 -4.60 -18.36
CA SER A 90 9.89 -5.69 -19.32
C SER A 90 9.70 -5.17 -20.74
N GLY A 91 10.03 -5.97 -21.75
CA GLY A 91 9.71 -5.65 -23.15
C GLY A 91 8.22 -5.56 -23.48
N LYS A 92 7.33 -5.70 -22.48
CA LYS A 92 5.87 -5.59 -22.59
C LYS A 92 5.30 -4.41 -21.78
N GLY A 93 6.14 -3.57 -21.18
CA GLY A 93 5.68 -2.44 -20.37
C GLY A 93 5.33 -2.79 -18.91
N GLN A 94 5.72 -3.99 -18.46
CA GLN A 94 5.44 -4.45 -17.09
C GLN A 94 6.60 -4.09 -16.18
N ARG A 95 6.32 -3.74 -14.91
CA ARG A 95 7.40 -3.41 -13.97
C ARG A 95 8.14 -4.69 -13.58
N GLU A 96 9.44 -4.70 -13.76
CA GLU A 96 10.31 -5.80 -13.33
C GLU A 96 11.20 -5.35 -12.19
N VAL A 97 11.30 -6.19 -11.15
CA VAL A 97 12.19 -5.93 -10.01
C VAL A 97 13.03 -7.14 -9.73
N GLN A 98 14.32 -6.94 -9.56
CA GLN A 98 15.26 -7.95 -9.11
C GLN A 98 15.76 -7.55 -7.73
N VAL A 99 15.49 -8.39 -6.75
CA VAL A 99 15.87 -8.16 -5.35
C VAL A 99 16.95 -9.16 -4.98
N LEU A 100 18.13 -8.65 -4.62
CA LEU A 100 19.27 -9.46 -4.22
C LEU A 100 19.33 -9.58 -2.69
N TYR A 101 19.45 -10.80 -2.18
CA TYR A 101 19.78 -11.06 -0.78
C TYR A 101 21.06 -11.88 -0.70
N GLN A 102 21.94 -11.52 0.25
CA GLN A 102 23.01 -12.38 0.71
C GLN A 102 22.47 -13.34 1.78
N GLU A 103 22.43 -14.63 1.48
CA GLU A 103 22.07 -15.69 2.43
C GLU A 103 23.32 -16.48 2.86
N PRO A 104 23.23 -17.26 3.97
CA PRO A 104 24.34 -18.11 4.41
C PRO A 104 24.74 -19.16 3.37
N SER A 105 23.79 -19.61 2.54
CA SER A 105 24.01 -20.60 1.48
C SER A 105 24.53 -20.00 0.17
N GLY A 106 24.54 -18.67 0.02
CA GLY A 106 24.88 -18.01 -1.23
C GLY A 106 24.02 -16.76 -1.48
N LYS A 107 24.17 -16.16 -2.65
CA LYS A 107 23.32 -15.05 -3.08
C LYS A 107 22.00 -15.61 -3.62
N LYS A 108 20.88 -14.95 -3.35
CA LYS A 108 19.59 -15.26 -3.98
C LYS A 108 19.02 -14.03 -4.67
N LEU A 109 18.52 -14.23 -5.87
CA LEU A 109 17.82 -13.22 -6.65
C LEU A 109 16.34 -13.56 -6.70
N TYR A 110 15.51 -12.61 -6.28
CA TYR A 110 14.05 -12.71 -6.33
C TYR A 110 13.54 -11.81 -7.44
N LEU A 111 12.90 -12.38 -8.45
CA LEU A 111 12.43 -11.67 -9.62
C LEU A 111 10.93 -11.45 -9.52
N PHE A 112 10.52 -10.20 -9.68
CA PHE A 112 9.14 -9.77 -9.63
C PHE A 112 8.71 -9.21 -10.98
N THR A 113 7.45 -9.44 -11.31
CA THR A 113 6.76 -8.79 -12.43
C THR A 113 5.46 -8.22 -11.88
N ASP A 114 5.22 -6.92 -12.09
CA ASP A 114 4.04 -6.20 -11.59
C ASP A 114 3.76 -6.45 -10.09
N ASN A 115 4.80 -6.32 -9.25
CA ASN A 115 4.74 -6.55 -7.79
C ASN A 115 4.31 -7.97 -7.38
N ARG A 116 4.63 -8.98 -8.19
CA ARG A 116 4.38 -10.39 -7.89
C ARG A 116 5.65 -11.20 -8.11
N LEU A 117 6.06 -12.00 -7.12
CA LEU A 117 7.22 -12.87 -7.23
C LEU A 117 6.99 -13.94 -8.29
N THR A 118 7.77 -13.93 -9.36
CA THR A 118 7.63 -14.87 -10.49
C THR A 118 8.71 -15.94 -10.48
N ARG A 119 9.89 -15.64 -9.94
CA ARG A 119 11.02 -16.57 -9.92
C ARG A 119 11.98 -16.29 -8.77
N VAL A 120 12.64 -17.34 -8.29
CA VAL A 120 13.78 -17.28 -7.37
C VAL A 120 14.97 -17.96 -8.05
N VAL A 121 16.14 -17.34 -8.00
CA VAL A 121 17.41 -17.83 -8.55
C VAL A 121 18.47 -17.85 -7.45
N GLU A 122 19.33 -18.87 -7.46
CA GLU A 122 20.44 -19.08 -6.53
C GLU A 122 21.78 -19.08 -7.27
#